data_AF-A0A259I9J5-F1
#
_entry.id   AF-A0A259I9J5-F1
#
_cell.length_a   1.000
_cell.length_b   1.000
_cell.length_c   1.000
_cell.angle_alpha   90.00
_cell.angle_beta   90.00
_cell.angle_gamma   90.00
#
_symmetry.space_group_name_H-M   'P 1'
#
loop_
_entity.id
_entity.type
_entity.pdbx_description
1 polymer ?
#
loop_
_entity_poly.entity_id
_entity_poly.type
_entity_poly.pdbx_seq_one_letter_code
_entity_poly.pdbx_strand_id
1 'polypeptide(L)' 'FVPKPGVYVLAVYHDEDSSTTIKRSGMLGLPEEGFGFSNNPPTIASIPSFRSVRLNIVKSGLSTRIHLKYP' A
#
# COMPACT_ATOMS: atom_id res chain seq x y z
N PHE A 1 -8.35 -7.37 -9.49
CA PHE A 1 -9.71 -7.96 -9.48
C PHE A 1 -10.13 -8.16 -8.03
N VAL A 2 -11.36 -7.79 -7.65
CA VAL A 2 -11.93 -8.11 -6.33
C VAL A 2 -13.15 -9.01 -6.52
N PRO A 3 -13.39 -10.01 -5.65
CA PRO A 3 -14.39 -11.05 -5.89
C PRO A 3 -15.85 -10.55 -5.77
N LYS A 4 -16.11 -9.48 -5.01
CA LYS A 4 -17.43 -8.87 -4.85
C LYS A 4 -17.30 -7.43 -4.33
N PRO A 5 -18.37 -6.60 -4.38
CA PRO A 5 -18.39 -5.33 -3.67
C PRO A 5 -18.09 -5.49 -2.18
N GLY A 6 -17.36 -4.55 -1.60
CA GLY A 6 -16.92 -4.61 -0.21
C GLY A 6 -15.83 -3.60 0.14
N VAL A 7 -15.35 -3.68 1.37
CA VAL A 7 -14.24 -2.85 1.86
C VAL A 7 -12.93 -3.60 1.68
N TYR A 8 -12.00 -3.00 0.95
CA TYR A 8 -10.69 -3.56 0.65
C TYR A 8 -9.58 -2.59 1.02
N VAL A 9 -8.38 -3.13 1.20
CA VAL A 9 -7.14 -2.37 1.35
C VAL A 9 -6.13 -2.93 0.36
N LEU A 10 -5.34 -2.04 -0.24
CA LEU A 10 -4.21 -2.39 -1.09
C LEU A 10 -2.93 -1.92 -0.42
N ALA A 11 -1.94 -2.80 -0.39
CA ALA A 11 -0.55 -2.47 -0.11
C ALA A 11 0.26 -2.83 -1.35
N VAL A 12 1.14 -1.92 -1.78
CA VAL A 12 1.99 -2.10 -2.96
C VAL A 12 3.43 -1.95 -2.54
N TYR A 13 4.27 -2.85 -3.05
CA TYR A 13 5.71 -2.84 -2.92
C TYR A 13 6.33 -2.86 -4.32
N HIS A 14 7.37 -2.09 -4.52
CA HIS A 14 8.17 -2.05 -5.74
C HIS A 14 9.50 -2.76 -5.47
N ASP A 15 9.75 -3.82 -6.23
CA ASP A 15 11.02 -4.54 -6.25
C ASP A 15 11.89 -3.91 -7.33
N GLU A 16 12.74 -2.96 -6.96
CA GLU A 16 13.55 -2.17 -7.90
C GLU A 16 14.76 -2.97 -8.39
N ASP A 17 15.31 -3.80 -7.50
CA ASP A 17 16.52 -4.57 -7.76
C ASP A 17 16.25 -6.02 -8.23
N SER A 18 14.98 -6.38 -8.42
CA SER A 18 14.55 -7.72 -8.86
C SER A 18 14.99 -8.84 -7.90
N SER A 19 15.13 -8.53 -6.61
CA SER A 19 15.51 -9.53 -5.60
C SER A 19 14.40 -10.52 -5.28
N THR A 20 13.14 -10.22 -5.66
CA THR A 20 11.92 -10.96 -5.27
C THR A 20 11.66 -11.00 -3.77
N THR A 21 12.32 -10.10 -3.02
CA THR A 21 12.23 -10.02 -1.57
C THR A 21 11.78 -8.64 -1.12
N ILE A 22 11.02 -8.57 -0.03
CA ILE A 22 10.71 -7.29 0.62
C ILE A 22 11.80 -7.03 1.66
N LYS A 23 12.82 -6.25 1.26
CA LYS A 23 13.90 -5.84 2.17
C LYS A 23 13.39 -4.83 3.17
N ARG A 24 13.83 -4.97 4.42
CA ARG A 24 13.37 -4.13 5.53
C ARG A 24 14.55 -3.81 6.45
N SER A 25 14.67 -2.55 6.84
CA SER A 25 15.72 -2.08 7.76
C SER A 25 15.19 -1.17 8.87
N GLY A 26 16.09 -0.87 9.81
CA GLY A 26 15.83 -0.02 10.97
C GLY A 26 14.97 -0.70 12.05
N MET A 27 14.84 -0.05 13.21
CA MET A 27 14.09 -0.63 14.34
C MET A 27 12.58 -0.75 14.08
N LEU A 28 12.06 -0.03 13.09
CA LEU A 28 10.65 -0.08 12.69
C LEU A 28 10.38 -1.07 11.53
N GLY A 29 11.43 -1.69 10.97
CA GLY A 29 11.30 -2.64 9.87
C GLY A 29 10.66 -2.04 8.61
N LEU A 30 11.01 -0.81 8.27
CA LEU A 30 10.44 -0.13 7.10
C LEU A 30 11.00 -0.74 5.81
N PRO A 31 10.20 -0.80 4.73
CA PRO A 31 10.68 -1.25 3.43
C PRO A 31 11.86 -0.40 2.93
N GLU A 32 12.86 -1.04 2.35
CA GLU A 32 14.06 -0.39 1.78
C GLU A 32 13.85 0.13 0.34
N GLU A 33 12.73 -0.21 -0.28
CA GLU A 33 12.36 0.21 -1.64
C GLU A 33 10.96 0.85 -1.62
N GLY A 34 10.51 1.31 -2.79
CA GLY A 34 9.22 1.99 -2.95
C GLY A 34 8.01 1.21 -2.39
N PHE A 35 7.25 1.82 -1.47
CA PHE A 35 6.02 1.24 -0.95
C PHE A 35 4.86 2.24 -0.86
N GLY A 36 3.62 1.75 -0.85
CA GLY A 36 2.44 2.60 -0.73
C GLY A 36 1.18 1.85 -0.34
N PHE A 37 0.16 2.61 0.06
CA PHE A 37 -1.14 2.08 0.46
C PHE A 37 -2.27 2.76 -0.30
N SER A 38 -3.40 2.07 -0.44
CA SER A 38 -4.63 2.68 -0.94
C SER A 38 -5.07 3.88 -0.09
N ASN A 39 -5.82 4.81 -0.71
CA ASN A 39 -6.29 6.06 -0.10
C ASN A 39 -5.17 7.06 0.29
N ASN A 40 -3.90 6.76 0.00
CA ASN A 40 -2.74 7.66 0.16
C ASN A 40 -2.76 8.49 1.46
N PRO A 41 -2.87 7.85 2.65
CA PRO A 41 -2.95 8.60 3.90
C PRO A 41 -1.68 9.44 4.15
N PRO A 42 -1.79 10.56 4.87
CA PRO A 42 -0.62 11.34 5.27
C PRO A 42 0.34 10.48 6.09
N THR A 43 1.59 10.41 5.65
CA THR A 43 2.62 9.49 6.15
C THR A 43 3.41 10.09 7.30
N ILE A 44 2.73 10.49 8.38
CA ILE A 44 3.39 11.24 9.47
C ILE A 44 3.99 10.29 10.53
N ALA A 45 3.47 9.07 10.70
CA ALA A 45 4.12 8.07 11.57
C ALA A 45 3.58 6.67 11.32
N SER A 46 4.49 5.70 11.15
CA SER A 46 4.23 4.26 11.20
C SER A 46 3.20 3.69 10.21
N ILE A 47 3.00 2.37 10.27
CA ILE A 47 2.00 1.64 9.48
C ILE A 47 0.63 2.30 9.64
N PRO A 48 -0.04 2.71 8.56
CA PRO A 48 -1.30 3.42 8.66
C PRO A 48 -2.39 2.54 9.28
N SER A 49 -3.35 3.16 9.96
CA SER A 49 -4.54 2.44 10.44
C SER A 49 -5.33 1.84 9.26
N PHE A 50 -5.96 0.67 9.45
CA PHE A 50 -6.83 0.08 8.44
C PHE A 50 -7.89 1.09 7.93
N ARG A 51 -8.43 1.89 8.86
CA ARG A 51 -9.43 2.91 8.55
C ARG A 51 -8.89 3.93 7.54
N SER A 52 -7.64 4.37 7.67
CA SER A 52 -7.04 5.38 6.80
C SER A 52 -6.71 4.91 5.39
N VAL A 53 -6.66 3.60 5.15
CA VAL A 53 -6.29 3.01 3.84
C VAL A 53 -7.44 2.29 3.14
N ARG A 54 -8.63 2.24 3.74
CA ARG A 54 -9.78 1.51 3.21
C ARG A 54 -10.32 2.12 1.93
N LEU A 55 -10.65 1.28 0.96
CA LEU A 55 -11.42 1.60 -0.23
C LEU A 55 -12.79 0.92 -0.16
N ASN A 56 -13.84 1.69 -0.42
CA ASN A 56 -15.19 1.15 -0.57
C ASN A 56 -15.45 0.79 -2.04
N ILE A 57 -15.39 -0.49 -2.38
CA ILE A 57 -15.60 -0.97 -3.74
C ILE A 57 -17.08 -1.32 -3.91
N VAL A 58 -17.82 -0.45 -4.59
CA VAL A 58 -19.29 -0.61 -4.75
C VAL A 58 -19.67 -1.33 -6.05
N LYS A 59 -18.78 -1.36 -7.05
CA LYS A 59 -18.97 -2.02 -8.35
C LYS A 59 -17.63 -2.39 -8.99
N SER A 60 -17.66 -3.19 -10.05
CA SER A 60 -16.49 -3.51 -10.87
C SER A 60 -16.04 -2.30 -11.71
N GLY A 61 -14.80 -2.36 -12.24
CA GLY A 61 -14.26 -1.34 -13.14
C GLY A 61 -13.80 -0.05 -12.46
N LEU A 62 -13.68 -0.02 -11.12
CA LEU A 62 -13.09 1.12 -10.42
C LEU A 62 -11.57 1.13 -10.60
N SER A 63 -11.03 2.34 -10.76
CA SER A 63 -9.59 2.60 -10.78
C SER A 63 -9.19 3.41 -9.55
N THR A 64 -7.98 3.17 -9.05
CA THR A 64 -7.38 3.92 -7.96
C THR A 64 -5.91 4.18 -8.26
N ARG A 65 -5.38 5.29 -7.77
CA ARG A 65 -3.96 5.66 -7.88
C ARG A 65 -3.32 5.56 -6.50
N ILE A 66 -2.23 4.80 -6.42
CA ILE A 66 -1.40 4.67 -5.22
C ILE A 66 -0.10 5.41 -5.47
N HIS A 67 0.26 6.33 -4.58
CA HIS A 67 1.54 7.02 -4.62
C HIS A 67 2.54 6.23 -3.79
N LEU A 68 3.55 5.69 -4.47
CA LEU A 68 4.68 5.04 -3.81
C LEU A 68 5.58 6.10 -3.19
N LYS A 69 6.13 5.77 -2.03
CA LYS A 69 7.18 6.53 -1.36
C LYS A 69 8.43 5.69 -1.31
N TYR A 70 9.53 6.32 -1.66
CA TYR A 70 10.86 5.74 -1.62
C TYR A 70 11.57 6.33 -0.39
N PRO A 71 12.46 5.56 0.25
CA PRO A 71 13.25 6.03 1.38
C PRO A 71 14.18 7.21 1.02
#